data_AF-A0A957PFK6-F1
#
_entry.id   AF-A0A957PFK6-F1
#
_cell.length_a   1.000
_cell.length_b   1.000
_cell.length_c   1.000
_cell.angle_alpha   90.00
_cell.angle_beta   90.00
_cell.angle_gamma   90.00
#
_symmetry.space_group_name_H-M   'P 1'
#
loop_
_entity.id
_entity.type
_entity.pdbx_description
1 polymer ?
#
loop_
_entity_poly.entity_id
_entity_poly.type
_entity_poly.pdbx_seq_one_letter_code
_entity_poly.pdbx_strand_id
1 'polypeptide(L)'
;MSRRQFLVNSAAVSALLALSACAPSGAGADTAAEAPAADAAAADADAPAIGTFGESDNPIVIWHGLGGADGATFATMLQQYSDENPDIAIQSETYGWDVFFQKYPTAVAAGTPPDWAIFHAAEVQQMASQGLMQSMDDIFFTSGELPKDDFAKAIMDAITYEGNTMAIPFDNHGWVQYVNTKVISDAGLDPNALPTNATEFVEWALQVTTDTSGKHANEDGFDPDNIAVFALHQSWPRFTIPSTLFQYQSGTISRDQTTALLDSEESTAAIQFWHD
;
A
#
# COMPACT_ATOMS: atom_id res chain seq x y z
N MET A 1 30.51 -14.24 -39.90
CA MET A 1 29.81 -12.95 -40.11
C MET A 1 28.72 -12.86 -39.05
N SER A 2 28.89 -11.96 -38.10
CA SER A 2 28.20 -11.99 -36.80
C SER A 2 26.82 -11.34 -36.89
N ARG A 3 25.90 -11.82 -36.04
CA ARG A 3 24.49 -11.42 -35.89
C ARG A 3 24.24 -9.91 -35.70
N ARG A 4 25.30 -9.10 -35.56
CA ARG A 4 25.25 -7.63 -35.43
C ARG A 4 25.05 -6.88 -36.76
N GLN A 5 25.17 -7.53 -37.92
CA GLN A 5 24.92 -6.87 -39.22
C GLN A 5 23.48 -7.03 -39.75
N PHE A 6 22.63 -7.80 -39.06
CA PHE A 6 21.24 -8.02 -39.49
C PHE A 6 20.24 -7.01 -38.90
N LEU A 7 20.59 -6.34 -37.78
CA LEU A 7 19.70 -5.41 -37.09
C LEU A 7 19.92 -3.93 -37.45
N VAL A 8 20.89 -3.62 -38.32
CA VAL A 8 21.25 -2.24 -38.69
C VAL A 8 20.51 -1.75 -39.95
N ASN A 9 19.81 -2.63 -40.69
CA ASN A 9 19.26 -2.31 -42.02
C ASN A 9 17.72 -2.16 -42.10
N SER A 10 17.02 -1.93 -40.98
CA SER A 10 15.55 -1.75 -40.99
C SER A 10 15.12 -0.36 -40.52
N ALA A 11 15.77 0.68 -41.04
CA ALA A 11 15.24 2.04 -41.01
C ALA A 11 15.40 2.66 -42.40
N ALA A 12 14.31 2.74 -43.16
CA ALA A 12 13.89 3.94 -43.91
C ALA A 12 12.79 3.63 -44.94
N VAL A 13 11.99 4.68 -45.17
CA VAL A 13 11.11 4.96 -46.32
C VAL A 13 9.65 4.55 -46.18
N SER A 14 8.81 5.52 -45.76
CA SER A 14 7.69 6.08 -46.55
C SER A 14 7.07 7.26 -45.77
N ALA A 15 7.60 8.48 -45.90
CA ALA A 15 7.12 9.55 -46.79
C ALA A 15 5.70 10.09 -46.51
N LEU A 16 5.68 11.26 -45.85
CA LEU A 16 4.83 12.45 -46.07
C LEU A 16 3.48 12.30 -46.81
N LEU A 17 2.40 12.66 -46.11
CA LEU A 17 1.28 13.41 -46.68
C LEU A 17 0.98 14.61 -45.77
N ALA A 18 0.92 15.78 -46.40
CA ALA A 18 0.76 17.08 -45.78
C ALA A 18 -0.64 17.67 -46.06
N LEU A 19 -0.95 18.72 -45.29
CA LEU A 19 -1.92 19.81 -45.52
C LEU A 19 -3.40 19.61 -45.12
N SER A 20 -3.73 20.22 -43.98
CA SER A 20 -4.48 21.48 -43.87
C SER A 20 -5.95 21.56 -44.32
N ALA A 21 -6.73 22.14 -43.39
CA ALA A 21 -7.89 23.01 -43.52
C ALA A 21 -9.27 22.35 -43.67
N CYS A 22 -10.09 22.57 -42.64
CA CYS A 22 -11.39 23.24 -42.77
C CYS A 22 -11.76 23.91 -41.43
N ALA A 23 -11.70 25.24 -41.41
CA ALA A 23 -12.43 26.08 -40.46
C ALA A 23 -13.83 26.39 -41.03
N PRO A 24 -14.80 26.82 -40.19
CA PRO A 24 -16.21 26.48 -40.35
C PRO A 24 -17.06 27.56 -41.04
N SER A 25 -18.13 27.13 -41.71
CA SER A 25 -19.24 28.00 -42.12
C SER A 25 -20.47 27.67 -41.27
N GLY A 26 -20.83 28.60 -40.37
CA GLY A 26 -21.92 28.42 -39.40
C GLY A 26 -23.32 28.74 -39.91
N ALA A 27 -24.31 28.43 -39.06
CA ALA A 27 -25.42 29.31 -38.67
C ALA A 27 -26.35 28.62 -37.64
N GLY A 28 -26.62 29.33 -36.52
CA GLY A 28 -27.79 29.15 -35.64
C GLY A 28 -27.60 28.18 -34.46
N ALA A 29 -26.99 28.59 -33.34
CA ALA A 29 -27.60 29.32 -32.21
C ALA A 29 -28.58 28.46 -31.38
N ASP A 30 -28.09 27.90 -30.27
CA ASP A 30 -28.67 28.14 -28.94
C ASP A 30 -27.64 27.83 -27.84
N THR A 31 -27.68 28.66 -26.80
CA THR A 31 -26.70 28.84 -25.74
C THR A 31 -26.78 27.78 -24.63
N ALA A 32 -25.65 27.12 -24.33
CA ALA A 32 -25.33 26.61 -22.99
C ALA A 32 -23.81 26.57 -22.82
N ALA A 33 -23.32 27.06 -21.69
CA ALA A 33 -21.90 27.22 -21.38
C ALA A 33 -21.14 25.89 -21.45
N GLU A 34 -20.11 25.84 -22.29
CA GLU A 34 -19.19 24.72 -22.42
C GLU A 34 -18.08 24.86 -21.36
N ALA A 35 -18.11 23.99 -20.36
CA ALA A 35 -16.99 23.79 -19.44
C ALA A 35 -15.77 23.30 -20.25
N PRO A 36 -14.52 23.68 -19.91
CA PRO A 36 -13.38 23.18 -20.64
C PRO A 36 -13.35 21.66 -20.48
N ALA A 37 -13.45 20.95 -21.60
CA ALA A 37 -13.19 19.53 -21.67
C ALA A 37 -11.74 19.31 -21.19
N ALA A 38 -11.59 18.84 -19.95
CA ALA A 38 -10.38 18.20 -19.53
C ALA A 38 -10.19 16.99 -20.44
N ASP A 39 -9.15 17.04 -21.27
CA ASP A 39 -8.64 15.88 -21.97
C ASP A 39 -8.17 14.88 -20.91
N ALA A 40 -9.08 14.03 -20.45
CA ALA A 40 -8.76 12.91 -19.60
C ALA A 40 -8.09 11.87 -20.50
N ALA A 41 -6.81 12.09 -20.80
CA ALA A 41 -5.91 11.02 -21.14
C ALA A 41 -6.12 9.92 -20.10
N ALA A 42 -6.44 8.71 -20.55
CA ALA A 42 -6.60 7.56 -19.69
C ALA A 42 -5.36 7.48 -18.78
N ALA A 43 -5.55 7.76 -17.48
CA ALA A 43 -4.48 7.66 -16.51
C ALA A 43 -3.97 6.22 -16.57
N ASP A 44 -2.68 6.08 -16.87
CA ASP A 44 -1.99 4.80 -16.72
C ASP A 44 -2.14 4.41 -15.24
N ALA A 45 -2.78 3.27 -14.98
CA ALA A 45 -3.08 2.82 -13.61
C ALA A 45 -1.81 2.64 -12.77
N ASP A 46 -0.66 2.48 -13.43
CA ASP A 46 0.65 2.28 -12.81
C ASP A 46 1.49 3.56 -12.70
N ALA A 47 1.00 4.70 -13.22
CA ALA A 47 1.68 5.97 -13.07
C ALA A 47 1.50 6.55 -11.65
N PRO A 48 2.54 7.18 -11.07
CA PRO A 48 2.41 7.78 -9.76
C PRO A 48 1.51 9.01 -9.79
N ALA A 49 0.84 9.27 -8.67
CA ALA A 49 0.34 10.60 -8.38
C ALA A 49 1.53 11.48 -7.94
N ILE A 50 1.69 12.65 -8.55
CA ILE A 50 2.82 13.56 -8.30
C ILE A 50 2.35 14.78 -7.49
N GLY A 51 3.02 15.04 -6.37
CA GLY A 51 2.93 16.28 -5.60
C GLY A 51 4.25 17.06 -5.67
N THR A 52 4.18 18.37 -5.84
CA THR A 52 5.36 19.25 -5.88
C THR A 52 5.26 20.30 -4.78
N PHE A 53 6.35 20.47 -4.03
CA PHE A 53 6.46 21.41 -2.92
C PHE A 53 7.74 22.23 -3.11
N GLY A 54 7.62 23.56 -3.18
CA GLY A 54 8.73 24.44 -3.56
C GLY A 54 9.04 24.47 -5.06
N GLU A 55 10.02 25.27 -5.47
CA GLU A 55 10.39 25.47 -6.88
C GLU A 55 11.89 25.17 -7.11
N SER A 56 12.20 24.19 -7.95
CA SER A 56 13.57 23.87 -8.39
C SER A 56 13.55 23.06 -9.68
N ASP A 57 14.57 23.22 -10.51
CA ASP A 57 14.81 22.37 -11.69
C ASP A 57 15.34 20.97 -11.31
N ASN A 58 15.77 20.78 -10.06
CA ASN A 58 16.29 19.52 -9.53
C ASN A 58 15.76 19.28 -8.10
N PRO A 59 14.47 18.92 -7.95
CA PRO A 59 13.87 18.66 -6.65
C PRO A 59 14.36 17.34 -6.05
N ILE A 60 14.25 17.20 -4.73
CA ILE A 60 14.41 15.92 -4.03
C ILE A 60 13.20 15.04 -4.37
N VAL A 61 13.43 13.86 -4.92
CA VAL A 61 12.40 12.91 -5.32
C VAL A 61 12.16 11.88 -4.22
N ILE A 62 10.90 11.77 -3.78
CA ILE A 62 10.45 10.87 -2.72
C ILE A 62 9.43 9.90 -3.29
N TRP A 63 9.62 8.60 -3.08
CA TRP A 63 8.61 7.60 -3.43
C TRP A 63 7.95 6.99 -2.20
N HIS A 64 6.63 6.80 -2.25
CA HIS A 64 5.88 6.12 -1.19
C HIS A 64 4.55 5.55 -1.68
N GLY A 65 3.87 4.77 -0.84
CA GLY A 65 2.49 4.30 -1.07
C GLY A 65 1.44 4.92 -0.15
N LEU A 66 1.77 6.01 0.56
CA LEU A 66 0.84 6.74 1.42
C LEU A 66 -0.28 7.40 0.61
N GLY A 67 -1.44 6.75 0.53
CA GLY A 67 -2.67 7.28 -0.03
C GLY A 67 -3.63 7.83 1.04
N GLY A 68 -4.83 8.25 0.62
CA GLY A 68 -5.91 8.64 1.54
C GLY A 68 -5.50 9.72 2.55
N ALA A 69 -5.87 9.52 3.82
CA ALA A 69 -5.59 10.47 4.90
C ALA A 69 -4.09 10.57 5.22
N ASP A 70 -3.35 9.46 5.12
CA ASP A 70 -1.90 9.45 5.37
C ASP A 70 -1.16 10.27 4.31
N GLY A 71 -1.53 10.10 3.03
CA GLY A 71 -0.99 10.90 1.94
C GLY A 71 -1.29 12.40 2.09
N ALA A 72 -2.50 12.77 2.49
CA ALA A 72 -2.86 14.17 2.74
C ALA A 72 -2.07 14.78 3.92
N THR A 73 -1.85 13.99 4.98
CA THR A 73 -1.05 14.39 6.14
C THR A 73 0.41 14.56 5.73
N PHE A 74 0.96 13.60 4.99
CA PHE A 74 2.34 13.66 4.49
C PHE A 74 2.56 14.86 3.56
N ALA A 75 1.63 15.14 2.65
CA ALA A 75 1.68 16.34 1.81
C ALA A 75 1.72 17.63 2.64
N THR A 76 0.99 17.69 3.76
CA THR A 76 1.05 18.83 4.69
C THR A 76 2.43 18.96 5.34
N MET A 77 3.04 17.84 5.74
CA MET A 77 4.39 17.83 6.29
C MET A 77 5.44 18.29 5.26
N LEU A 78 5.32 17.84 4.01
CA LEU A 78 6.22 18.26 2.93
C LEU A 78 6.07 19.75 2.61
N GLN A 79 4.85 20.27 2.61
CA GLN A 79 4.61 21.71 2.43
C GLN A 79 5.24 22.51 3.57
N GLN A 80 5.01 22.12 4.83
CA GLN A 80 5.61 22.80 5.97
C GLN A 80 7.14 22.80 5.88
N TYR A 81 7.73 21.65 5.54
CA TYR A 81 9.19 21.55 5.39
C TYR A 81 9.72 22.47 4.28
N SER A 82 9.03 22.55 3.13
CA SER A 82 9.42 23.45 2.03
C SER A 82 9.26 24.93 2.40
N ASP A 83 8.20 25.30 3.14
CA ASP A 83 8.00 26.67 3.62
C ASP A 83 9.10 27.10 4.60
N GLU A 84 9.57 26.19 5.45
CA GLU A 84 10.68 26.43 6.40
C GLU A 84 12.06 26.38 5.73
N ASN A 85 12.18 25.73 4.57
CA ASN A 85 13.42 25.55 3.82
C ASN A 85 13.24 25.98 2.35
N PRO A 86 13.17 27.29 2.06
CA PRO A 86 12.77 27.81 0.74
C PRO A 86 13.74 27.44 -0.40
N ASP A 87 14.98 27.04 -0.08
CA ASP A 87 15.97 26.56 -1.04
C ASP A 87 15.78 25.07 -1.40
N ILE A 88 14.82 24.38 -0.76
CA ILE A 88 14.53 22.97 -0.98
C ILE A 88 13.18 22.82 -1.70
N ALA A 89 13.22 22.15 -2.84
CA ALA A 89 12.03 21.66 -3.53
C ALA A 89 11.95 20.14 -3.44
N ILE A 90 10.72 19.63 -3.35
CA ILE A 90 10.41 18.22 -3.17
C ILE A 90 9.38 17.80 -4.23
N GLN A 91 9.65 16.67 -4.87
CA GLN A 91 8.69 15.93 -5.69
C GLN A 91 8.33 14.64 -4.96
N SER A 92 7.08 14.53 -4.52
CA SER A 92 6.50 13.31 -3.95
C SER A 92 5.80 12.52 -5.04
N GLU A 93 6.15 11.26 -5.17
CA GLU A 93 5.53 10.31 -6.08
C GLU A 93 4.85 9.19 -5.28
N THR A 94 3.52 9.13 -5.41
CA THR A 94 2.70 8.13 -4.73
C THR A 94 2.33 7.01 -5.68
N TYR A 95 2.61 5.77 -5.28
CA TYR A 95 2.31 4.56 -6.03
C TYR A 95 1.36 3.64 -5.25
N GLY A 96 0.58 2.79 -5.93
CA GLY A 96 0.04 1.60 -5.28
C GLY A 96 1.18 0.73 -4.74
N TRP A 97 1.04 0.16 -3.54
CA TRP A 97 2.15 -0.59 -2.90
C TRP A 97 2.66 -1.76 -3.76
N ASP A 98 1.77 -2.45 -4.45
CA ASP A 98 2.08 -3.53 -5.39
C ASP A 98 2.93 -3.03 -6.57
N VAL A 99 2.59 -1.87 -7.14
CA VAL A 99 3.37 -1.22 -8.21
C VAL A 99 4.71 -0.72 -7.67
N PHE A 100 4.71 -0.09 -6.49
CA PHE A 100 5.91 0.45 -5.84
C PHE A 100 6.99 -0.62 -5.66
N PHE A 101 6.66 -1.75 -5.04
CA PHE A 101 7.64 -2.80 -4.74
C PHE A 101 8.12 -3.55 -5.99
N GLN A 102 7.36 -3.50 -7.10
CA GLN A 102 7.83 -3.99 -8.40
C GLN A 102 8.77 -2.99 -9.09
N LYS A 103 8.46 -1.70 -8.99
CA LYS A 103 9.19 -0.63 -9.70
C LYS A 103 10.52 -0.29 -9.03
N TYR A 104 10.56 -0.23 -7.70
CA TYR A 104 11.74 0.23 -6.96
C TYR A 104 13.03 -0.55 -7.29
N PRO A 105 13.07 -1.90 -7.25
CA PRO A 105 14.28 -2.65 -7.60
C PRO A 105 14.78 -2.35 -9.02
N THR A 106 13.84 -2.19 -9.96
CA THR A 106 14.14 -1.86 -11.36
C THR A 106 14.75 -0.46 -11.48
N ALA A 107 14.21 0.52 -10.76
CA ALA A 107 14.69 1.89 -10.75
C ALA A 107 16.11 2.00 -10.16
N VAL A 108 16.37 1.30 -9.05
CA VAL A 108 17.71 1.23 -8.45
C VAL A 108 18.70 0.57 -9.42
N ALA A 109 18.34 -0.56 -10.01
CA ALA A 109 19.19 -1.27 -10.97
C ALA A 109 19.46 -0.47 -12.26
N ALA A 110 18.51 0.37 -12.68
CA ALA A 110 18.67 1.29 -13.81
C ALA A 110 19.52 2.53 -13.49
N GLY A 111 19.91 2.72 -12.22
CA GLY A 111 20.66 3.90 -11.78
C GLY A 111 19.83 5.16 -11.66
N THR A 112 18.50 5.02 -11.51
CA THR A 112 17.56 6.13 -11.31
C THR A 112 16.66 5.89 -10.10
N PRO A 113 17.22 5.65 -8.89
CA PRO A 113 16.42 5.54 -7.68
C PRO A 113 15.82 6.90 -7.29
N PRO A 114 14.78 6.93 -6.43
CA PRO A 114 14.44 8.16 -5.71
C PRO A 114 15.57 8.55 -4.74
N ASP A 115 15.60 9.80 -4.30
CA ASP A 115 16.55 10.26 -3.27
C ASP A 115 16.29 9.57 -1.93
N TRP A 116 15.02 9.39 -1.58
CA TRP A 116 14.61 8.50 -0.49
C TRP A 116 13.19 7.97 -0.72
N ALA A 117 12.82 6.94 0.04
CA ALA A 117 11.54 6.29 -0.10
C ALA A 117 11.02 5.73 1.22
N ILE A 118 9.70 5.62 1.34
CA ILE A 118 9.02 5.07 2.51
C ILE A 118 8.66 3.62 2.22
N PHE A 119 9.16 2.70 3.05
CA PHE A 119 8.98 1.26 2.93
C PHE A 119 8.22 0.70 4.13
N HIS A 120 7.43 -0.36 3.91
CA HIS A 120 7.02 -1.23 5.01
C HIS A 120 8.24 -1.95 5.59
N ALA A 121 8.36 -1.99 6.92
CA ALA A 121 9.46 -2.66 7.61
C ALA A 121 9.63 -4.14 7.19
N ALA A 122 8.54 -4.81 6.82
CA ALA A 122 8.54 -6.20 6.35
C ALA A 122 9.37 -6.42 5.08
N GLU A 123 9.56 -5.39 4.25
CA GLU A 123 10.30 -5.50 2.99
C GLU A 123 11.79 -5.13 3.13
N VAL A 124 12.18 -4.49 4.25
CA VAL A 124 13.55 -3.97 4.46
C VAL A 124 14.59 -5.07 4.37
N GLN A 125 14.36 -6.22 5.01
CA GLN A 125 15.30 -7.34 4.96
C GLN A 125 15.51 -7.86 3.53
N GLN A 126 14.43 -8.01 2.75
CA GLN A 126 14.52 -8.45 1.37
C GLN A 126 15.31 -7.45 0.52
N MET A 127 14.97 -6.16 0.60
CA MET A 127 15.61 -5.12 -0.19
C MET A 127 17.09 -4.94 0.18
N ALA A 128 17.42 -5.00 1.47
CA ALA A 128 18.80 -4.96 1.96
C ALA A 128 19.60 -6.17 1.48
N SER A 129 19.05 -7.38 1.53
CA SER A 129 19.72 -8.61 1.05
C SER A 129 20.05 -8.57 -0.45
N GLN A 130 19.27 -7.79 -1.23
CA GLN A 130 19.49 -7.58 -2.66
C GLN A 130 20.44 -6.41 -2.97
N GLY A 131 20.97 -5.73 -1.94
CA GLY A 131 21.83 -4.56 -2.09
C GLY A 131 21.11 -3.32 -2.60
N LEU A 132 19.79 -3.23 -2.38
CA LEU A 132 18.95 -2.12 -2.86
C LEU A 132 18.77 -1.01 -1.83
N MET A 133 19.46 -1.08 -0.70
CA MET A 133 19.39 -0.12 0.40
C MET A 133 20.79 0.20 0.90
N GLN A 134 20.99 1.44 1.37
CA GLN A 134 22.21 1.85 2.06
C GLN A 134 21.98 1.85 3.57
N SER A 135 23.04 1.66 4.36
CA SER A 135 22.94 1.75 5.83
C SER A 135 22.65 3.19 6.25
N MET A 136 21.75 3.35 7.22
CA MET A 136 21.43 4.62 7.87
C MET A 136 22.33 4.90 9.08
N ASP A 137 23.18 3.94 9.47
CA ASP A 137 24.01 4.05 10.68
C ASP A 137 24.88 5.30 10.65
N ASP A 138 25.71 5.46 9.61
CA ASP A 138 26.62 6.59 9.50
C ASP A 138 25.91 7.91 9.16
N ILE A 139 24.66 7.85 8.70
CA ILE A 139 23.88 9.04 8.34
C ILE A 139 23.22 9.63 9.60
N PHE A 140 22.57 8.79 10.44
CA PHE A 140 21.72 9.29 11.52
C PHE A 140 22.01 8.70 12.90
N PHE A 141 22.39 7.42 12.98
CA PHE A 141 22.46 6.73 14.27
C PHE A 141 23.81 6.87 14.96
N THR A 142 24.92 6.78 14.21
CA THR A 142 26.29 6.89 14.73
C THR A 142 26.59 8.30 15.24
N SER A 143 26.02 9.34 14.59
CA SER A 143 26.14 10.73 15.04
C SER A 143 25.37 11.01 16.33
N GLY A 144 24.39 10.15 16.67
CA GLY A 144 23.44 10.36 17.75
C GLY A 144 22.34 11.37 17.43
N GLU A 145 22.19 11.78 16.17
CA GLU A 145 21.10 12.65 15.73
C GLU A 145 19.74 11.98 15.91
N LEU A 146 19.66 10.68 15.62
CA LEU A 146 18.52 9.82 15.95
C LEU A 146 18.99 8.69 16.87
N PRO A 147 18.88 8.81 18.20
CA PRO A 147 19.23 7.74 19.12
C PRO A 147 18.39 6.47 18.88
N LYS A 148 19.03 5.31 18.71
CA LYS A 148 18.31 4.03 18.49
C LYS A 148 17.34 3.68 19.64
N ASP A 149 17.68 4.07 20.86
CA ASP A 149 16.89 3.79 22.06
C ASP A 149 15.59 4.62 22.16
N ASP A 150 15.40 5.62 21.28
CA ASP A 150 14.14 6.34 21.15
C ASP A 150 13.07 5.50 20.41
N PHE A 151 13.49 4.40 19.76
CA PHE A 151 12.60 3.53 18.98
C PHE A 151 12.38 2.18 19.66
N ALA A 152 11.21 1.60 19.44
CA ALA A 152 10.89 0.27 19.98
C ALA A 152 11.84 -0.79 19.40
N LYS A 153 12.41 -1.62 20.28
CA LYS A 153 13.38 -2.66 19.89
C LYS A 153 12.88 -3.55 18.76
N ALA A 154 11.61 -3.95 18.78
CA ALA A 154 11.02 -4.80 17.74
C ALA A 154 11.08 -4.16 16.34
N ILE A 155 10.90 -2.83 16.25
CA ILE A 155 10.99 -2.09 15.00
C ILE A 155 12.46 -2.02 14.54
N MET A 156 13.37 -1.69 15.46
CA MET A 156 14.80 -1.64 15.17
C MET A 156 15.37 -2.99 14.72
N ASP A 157 14.93 -4.08 15.32
CA ASP A 157 15.30 -5.44 14.92
C ASP A 157 14.78 -5.76 13.50
N ALA A 158 13.55 -5.35 13.18
CA ALA A 158 12.93 -5.62 11.87
C ALA A 158 13.63 -4.91 10.70
N ILE A 159 14.19 -3.72 10.95
CA ILE A 159 14.88 -2.91 9.93
C ILE A 159 16.41 -3.09 9.93
N THR A 160 16.93 -3.99 10.75
CA THR A 160 18.37 -4.29 10.82
C THR A 160 18.67 -5.53 9.99
N TYR A 161 19.65 -5.43 9.09
CA TYR A 161 20.12 -6.52 8.24
C TYR A 161 21.64 -6.66 8.37
N GLU A 162 22.12 -7.87 8.68
CA GLU A 162 23.55 -8.17 8.88
C GLU A 162 24.26 -7.20 9.85
N GLY A 163 23.54 -6.73 10.88
CA GLY A 163 24.05 -5.80 11.90
C GLY A 163 23.99 -4.32 11.53
N ASN A 164 23.58 -3.98 10.30
CA ASN A 164 23.41 -2.60 9.84
C ASN A 164 21.94 -2.18 9.92
N THR A 165 21.67 -0.98 10.42
CA THR A 165 20.30 -0.43 10.42
C THR A 165 20.02 0.23 9.06
N MET A 166 19.08 -0.35 8.31
CA MET A 166 18.88 -0.04 6.89
C MET A 166 17.79 1.02 6.62
N ALA A 167 17.04 1.42 7.64
CA ALA A 167 15.97 2.40 7.54
C ALA A 167 15.83 3.19 8.85
N ILE A 168 14.99 4.24 8.83
CA ILE A 168 14.60 5.01 10.01
C ILE A 168 13.12 4.75 10.25
N PRO A 169 12.69 4.40 11.47
CA PRO A 169 11.26 4.32 11.79
C PRO A 169 10.58 5.68 11.57
N PHE A 170 9.58 5.72 10.70
CA PHE A 170 8.82 6.93 10.37
C PHE A 170 7.44 6.93 11.06
N ASP A 171 6.72 5.82 10.91
CA ASP A 171 5.43 5.58 11.54
C ASP A 171 5.35 4.12 12.05
N ASN A 172 4.32 3.85 12.85
CA ASN A 172 3.99 2.52 13.29
C ASN A 172 2.47 2.39 13.42
N HIS A 173 1.88 1.49 12.64
CA HIS A 173 0.45 1.23 12.66
C HIS A 173 0.13 0.00 13.52
N GLY A 174 -0.78 0.16 14.48
CA GLY A 174 -1.37 -0.97 15.21
C GLY A 174 -2.47 -1.63 14.38
N TRP A 175 -2.58 -2.96 14.46
CA TRP A 175 -3.76 -3.65 13.93
C TRP A 175 -4.88 -3.59 14.95
N VAL A 176 -5.99 -2.95 14.58
CA VAL A 176 -7.17 -2.79 15.44
C VAL A 176 -8.42 -3.25 14.70
N GLN A 177 -9.42 -3.66 15.45
CA GLN A 177 -10.74 -3.96 14.89
C GLN A 177 -11.58 -2.69 14.92
N TYR A 178 -12.07 -2.28 13.75
CA TYR A 178 -13.07 -1.23 13.64
C TYR A 178 -14.46 -1.85 13.63
N VAL A 179 -15.35 -1.28 14.42
CA VAL A 179 -16.68 -1.84 14.65
C VAL A 179 -17.75 -0.86 14.20
N ASN A 180 -18.66 -1.33 13.33
CA ASN A 180 -19.85 -0.58 12.98
C ASN A 180 -20.96 -0.85 14.01
N THR A 181 -21.10 0.05 14.97
CA THR A 181 -22.05 -0.11 16.08
C THR A 181 -23.51 -0.17 15.62
N LYS A 182 -23.87 0.53 14.54
CA LYS A 182 -25.21 0.46 13.96
C LYS A 182 -25.52 -0.93 13.41
N VAL A 183 -24.58 -1.51 12.64
CA VAL A 183 -24.75 -2.86 12.06
C VAL A 183 -24.94 -3.90 13.17
N ILE A 184 -24.17 -3.80 14.25
CA ILE A 184 -24.32 -4.68 15.41
C ILE A 184 -25.68 -4.51 16.09
N SER A 185 -26.09 -3.26 16.34
CA SER A 185 -27.40 -2.99 16.96
C SER A 185 -28.58 -3.44 16.10
N ASP A 186 -28.49 -3.26 14.78
CA ASP A 186 -29.52 -3.71 13.84
C ASP A 186 -29.64 -5.26 13.83
N ALA A 187 -28.54 -5.97 14.11
CA ALA A 187 -28.53 -7.43 14.30
C ALA A 187 -29.00 -7.88 15.71
N GLY A 188 -29.40 -6.94 16.57
CA GLY A 188 -29.91 -7.23 17.92
C GLY A 188 -28.84 -7.44 19.00
N LEU A 189 -27.59 -7.08 18.73
CA LEU A 189 -26.45 -7.24 19.64
C LEU A 189 -26.09 -5.90 20.33
N ASP A 190 -25.44 -5.97 21.50
CA ASP A 190 -24.96 -4.76 22.21
C ASP A 190 -23.56 -4.37 21.68
N PRO A 191 -23.40 -3.22 21.00
CA PRO A 191 -22.12 -2.78 20.45
C PRO A 191 -21.05 -2.49 21.51
N ASN A 192 -21.39 -2.46 22.81
CA ASN A 192 -20.42 -2.30 23.90
C ASN A 192 -19.93 -3.62 24.50
N ALA A 193 -20.55 -4.75 24.12
CA ALA A 193 -20.24 -6.08 24.64
C ALA A 193 -19.48 -6.92 23.60
N LEU A 194 -18.41 -6.36 23.01
CA LEU A 194 -17.66 -6.98 21.91
C LEU A 194 -17.12 -8.38 22.28
N PRO A 195 -17.04 -9.31 21.31
CA PRO A 195 -16.53 -10.66 21.54
C PRO A 195 -15.06 -10.61 21.97
N THR A 196 -14.72 -11.44 22.95
CA THR A 196 -13.38 -11.47 23.57
C THR A 196 -12.58 -12.71 23.21
N ASN A 197 -13.20 -13.67 22.51
CA ASN A 197 -12.59 -14.89 22.03
C ASN A 197 -13.19 -15.34 20.69
N ALA A 198 -12.55 -16.32 20.07
CA ALA A 198 -12.92 -16.83 18.75
C ALA A 198 -14.36 -17.36 18.69
N THR A 199 -14.81 -18.11 19.72
CA THR A 199 -16.17 -18.67 19.76
C THR A 199 -17.22 -17.57 19.77
N GLU A 200 -17.09 -16.59 20.67
CA GLU A 200 -18.00 -15.43 20.73
C GLU A 200 -17.99 -14.64 19.41
N PHE A 201 -16.82 -14.50 18.79
CA PHE A 201 -16.68 -13.79 17.53
C PHE A 201 -17.40 -14.50 16.39
N VAL A 202 -17.26 -15.83 16.25
CA VAL A 202 -17.97 -16.61 15.22
C VAL A 202 -19.48 -16.55 15.43
N GLU A 203 -19.95 -16.69 16.68
CA GLU A 203 -21.38 -16.54 17.00
C GLU A 203 -21.92 -15.16 16.58
N TRP A 204 -21.18 -14.10 16.89
CA TRP A 204 -21.51 -12.75 16.43
C TRP A 204 -21.47 -12.62 14.92
N ALA A 205 -20.46 -13.18 14.26
CA ALA A 205 -20.29 -13.06 12.83
C ALA A 205 -21.45 -13.73 12.07
N LEU A 206 -21.90 -14.90 12.53
CA LEU A 206 -23.06 -15.58 11.96
C LEU A 206 -24.36 -14.80 12.19
N GLN A 207 -24.51 -14.17 13.36
CA GLN A 207 -25.67 -13.34 13.69
C GLN A 207 -25.67 -11.99 12.96
N VAL A 208 -24.51 -11.41 12.64
CA VAL A 208 -24.44 -10.11 11.94
C VAL A 208 -24.56 -10.29 10.42
N THR A 209 -24.07 -11.41 9.89
CA THR A 209 -24.10 -11.67 8.44
C THR A 209 -25.52 -11.96 8.00
N THR A 210 -26.01 -11.21 7.00
CA THR A 210 -27.35 -11.41 6.44
C THR A 210 -27.33 -11.48 4.92
N ASP A 211 -28.18 -12.33 4.34
CA ASP A 211 -28.46 -12.32 2.91
C ASP A 211 -29.41 -11.19 2.49
N THR A 212 -29.63 -11.05 1.19
CA THR A 212 -30.54 -10.04 0.60
C THR A 212 -32.02 -10.23 0.95
N SER A 213 -32.40 -11.39 1.47
CA SER A 213 -33.75 -11.66 2.00
C SER A 213 -33.88 -11.31 3.49
N GLY A 214 -32.77 -10.93 4.13
CA GLY A 214 -32.68 -10.59 5.55
C GLY A 214 -32.49 -11.80 6.46
N LYS A 215 -32.13 -12.97 5.91
CA LYS A 215 -31.82 -14.16 6.71
C LYS A 215 -30.40 -14.09 7.23
N HIS A 216 -30.22 -14.47 8.50
CA HIS A 216 -28.91 -14.54 9.13
C HIS A 216 -28.18 -15.83 8.73
N ALA A 217 -26.85 -15.86 8.80
CA ALA A 217 -26.05 -17.02 8.38
C ALA A 217 -26.31 -18.29 9.22
N ASN A 218 -26.85 -18.13 10.44
CA ASN A 218 -27.28 -19.22 11.32
C ASN A 218 -28.74 -19.64 11.14
N GLU A 219 -29.47 -19.08 10.16
CA GLU A 219 -30.88 -19.39 9.91
C GLU A 219 -31.08 -20.32 8.71
N ASP A 220 -32.09 -21.20 8.82
CA ASP A 220 -32.54 -22.02 7.70
C ASP A 220 -32.98 -21.14 6.51
N GLY A 221 -32.44 -21.45 5.34
CA GLY A 221 -32.76 -20.75 4.09
C GLY A 221 -31.87 -19.54 3.79
N PHE A 222 -30.81 -19.31 4.56
CA PHE A 222 -29.75 -18.37 4.22
C PHE A 222 -29.15 -18.66 2.84
N ASP A 223 -29.01 -17.62 2.02
CA ASP A 223 -28.39 -17.68 0.71
C ASP A 223 -26.94 -17.13 0.73
N PRO A 224 -25.91 -17.99 0.80
CA PRO A 224 -24.52 -17.56 0.87
C PRO A 224 -24.01 -16.90 -0.42
N ASP A 225 -24.72 -17.06 -1.54
CA ASP A 225 -24.33 -16.46 -2.82
C ASP A 225 -24.86 -15.01 -2.96
N ASN A 226 -25.81 -14.61 -2.10
CA ASN A 226 -26.48 -13.30 -2.17
C ASN A 226 -26.45 -12.56 -0.82
N ILE A 227 -25.24 -12.28 -0.33
CA ILE A 227 -25.01 -11.57 0.94
C ILE A 227 -25.31 -10.06 0.82
N ALA A 228 -26.08 -9.52 1.77
CA ALA A 228 -26.33 -8.09 1.91
C ALA A 228 -25.42 -7.42 2.95
N VAL A 229 -25.15 -8.10 4.07
CA VAL A 229 -24.27 -7.62 5.14
C VAL A 229 -23.27 -8.71 5.46
N PHE A 230 -21.98 -8.37 5.39
CA PHE A 230 -20.89 -9.21 5.90
C PHE A 230 -20.52 -8.74 7.30
N ALA A 231 -20.41 -9.65 8.25
CA ALA A 231 -19.96 -9.31 9.60
C ALA A 231 -18.48 -8.88 9.66
N LEU A 232 -17.69 -9.28 8.67
CA LEU A 232 -16.25 -9.08 8.66
C LEU A 232 -15.77 -8.69 7.27
N HIS A 233 -14.96 -7.63 7.23
CA HIS A 233 -14.17 -7.29 6.07
C HIS A 233 -12.69 -7.47 6.40
N GLN A 234 -12.01 -8.31 5.63
CA GLN A 234 -10.57 -8.53 5.76
C GLN A 234 -9.83 -7.61 4.81
N SER A 235 -9.06 -6.67 5.35
CA SER A 235 -8.25 -5.77 4.54
C SER A 235 -7.01 -6.49 4.02
N TRP A 236 -6.09 -6.90 4.90
CA TRP A 236 -4.80 -7.49 4.54
C TRP A 236 -4.63 -8.90 5.12
N PRO A 237 -4.93 -9.96 4.34
CA PRO A 237 -4.76 -11.35 4.79
C PRO A 237 -3.32 -11.68 5.21
N ARG A 238 -2.32 -11.06 4.56
CA ARG A 238 -0.89 -11.24 4.89
C ARG A 238 -0.57 -10.90 6.34
N PHE A 239 -1.32 -10.00 6.97
CA PHE A 239 -1.11 -9.64 8.38
C PHE A 239 -2.18 -10.25 9.27
N THR A 240 -3.42 -10.30 8.80
CA THR A 240 -4.53 -10.81 9.60
C THR A 240 -4.39 -12.31 9.90
N ILE A 241 -4.01 -13.13 8.91
CA ILE A 241 -3.84 -14.57 9.13
C ILE A 241 -2.70 -14.86 10.12
N PRO A 242 -1.48 -14.31 9.98
CA PRO A 242 -0.44 -14.46 11.00
C PRO A 242 -0.84 -13.94 12.39
N SER A 243 -1.55 -12.82 12.48
CA SER A 243 -2.06 -12.32 13.76
C SER A 243 -3.02 -13.31 14.44
N THR A 244 -3.85 -14.03 13.68
CA THR A 244 -4.67 -15.12 14.24
C THR A 244 -3.79 -16.31 14.65
N LEU A 245 -2.83 -16.73 13.82
CA LEU A 245 -1.89 -17.81 14.17
C LEU A 245 -1.19 -17.54 15.51
N PHE A 246 -0.75 -16.30 15.74
CA PHE A 246 -0.10 -15.90 16.99
C PHE A 246 -1.03 -15.99 18.21
N GLN A 247 -2.32 -15.67 18.05
CA GLN A 247 -3.32 -15.79 19.14
C GLN A 247 -3.56 -17.25 19.54
N TYR A 248 -3.41 -18.17 18.59
CA TYR A 248 -3.44 -19.62 18.81
C TYR A 248 -2.09 -20.18 19.26
N GLN A 249 -1.11 -19.32 19.58
CA GLN A 249 0.25 -19.70 20.02
C GLN A 249 1.09 -20.38 18.94
N SER A 250 0.74 -20.20 17.66
CA SER A 250 1.50 -20.66 16.50
C SER A 250 2.23 -19.51 15.81
N GLY A 251 2.65 -19.70 14.56
CA GLY A 251 3.23 -18.70 13.66
C GLY A 251 3.33 -19.23 12.24
N THR A 252 3.93 -18.46 11.33
CA THR A 252 4.21 -18.94 9.96
C THR A 252 5.49 -19.77 9.90
N ILE A 253 6.50 -19.35 10.65
CA ILE A 253 7.82 -19.98 10.76
C ILE A 253 8.28 -19.98 12.22
N SER A 254 9.08 -20.96 12.61
CA SER A 254 9.71 -21.04 13.94
C SER A 254 10.60 -19.83 14.22
N ARG A 255 10.85 -19.53 15.50
CA ARG A 255 11.65 -18.36 15.91
C ARG A 255 13.09 -18.38 15.39
N ASP A 256 13.65 -19.56 15.18
CA ASP A 256 14.98 -19.75 14.58
C ASP A 256 14.94 -19.72 13.04
N GLN A 257 13.76 -19.51 12.45
CA GLN A 257 13.50 -19.40 11.01
C GLN A 257 13.85 -20.67 10.21
N THR A 258 13.85 -21.85 10.85
CA THR A 258 14.25 -23.11 10.19
C THR A 258 13.08 -24.03 9.82
N THR A 259 11.91 -23.85 10.44
CA THR A 259 10.78 -24.78 10.34
C THR A 259 9.49 -24.02 10.05
N ALA A 260 8.75 -24.41 9.01
CA ALA A 260 7.40 -23.91 8.78
C ALA A 260 6.45 -24.46 9.84
N LEU A 261 5.56 -23.62 10.37
CA LEU A 261 4.62 -23.99 11.43
C LEU A 261 3.18 -24.10 10.94
N LEU A 262 2.95 -23.95 9.63
CA LEU A 262 1.62 -23.83 9.03
C LEU A 262 0.75 -25.10 9.18
N ASP A 263 1.36 -26.26 9.42
CA ASP A 263 0.70 -27.56 9.57
C ASP A 263 0.58 -28.03 11.03
N SER A 264 0.91 -27.17 12.00
CA SER A 264 0.72 -27.51 13.42
C SER A 264 -0.76 -27.62 13.79
N GLU A 265 -1.07 -28.31 14.90
CA GLU A 265 -2.44 -28.40 15.42
C GLU A 265 -3.00 -27.02 15.74
N GLU A 266 -2.18 -26.14 16.31
CA GLU A 266 -2.51 -24.75 16.63
C GLU A 266 -2.78 -23.92 15.37
N SER A 267 -1.96 -24.07 14.33
CA SER A 267 -2.18 -23.42 13.03
C SER A 267 -3.47 -23.91 12.38
N THR A 268 -3.75 -25.20 12.46
CA THR A 268 -4.99 -25.79 11.94
C THR A 268 -6.20 -25.21 12.67
N ALA A 269 -6.15 -25.10 14.00
CA ALA A 269 -7.22 -24.50 14.79
C ALA A 269 -7.44 -23.01 14.46
N ALA A 270 -6.36 -22.25 14.23
CA ALA A 270 -6.43 -20.86 13.81
C ALA A 270 -7.07 -20.68 12.42
N ILE A 271 -6.80 -21.60 11.49
CA ILE A 271 -7.43 -21.59 10.17
C ILE A 271 -8.88 -22.07 10.24
N GLN A 272 -9.20 -23.02 11.13
CA GLN A 272 -10.57 -23.46 11.36
C GLN A 272 -11.47 -22.30 11.79
N PHE A 273 -10.97 -21.37 12.62
CA PHE A 273 -11.68 -20.13 12.95
C PHE A 273 -12.08 -19.27 11.74
N TRP A 274 -11.29 -19.26 10.67
CA TRP A 274 -11.62 -18.52 9.45
C TRP A 274 -12.57 -19.28 8.52
N HIS A 275 -12.61 -20.61 8.67
CA HIS A 275 -13.51 -21.48 7.93
C HIS A 275 -14.91 -21.48 8.54
N ASP A 276 -14.99 -21.46 9.88
CA ASP A 276 -16.23 -21.43 10.67
C ASP A 276 -16.97 -20.09 10.52
#